data_AF-A0A2W0BZX9-F1
#
_entry.id   AF-A0A2W0BZX9-F1
#
_cell.length_a   1.000
_cell.length_b   1.000
_cell.length_c   1.000
_cell.angle_alpha   90.00
_cell.angle_beta   90.00
_cell.angle_gamma   90.00
#
_symmetry.space_group_name_H-M   'P 1'
#
loop_
_entity.id
_entity.type
_entity.pdbx_description
1 polymer ?
#
loop_
_entity_poly.entity_id
_entity_poly.type
_entity_poly.pdbx_seq_one_letter_code
_entity_poly.pdbx_strand_id
1 'polypeptide(L)'
;MAYLYRHTGHVRLEGKWNINYTIANRIRSGMEYNEAAYGLGQNLQPTGPLLDPFRFAAYTPYKSSLTDKLTTLFGMAKRNTQTVYSYLFYDRVISSPVIIGLIALAWFARAWNRRRLEQELIVFAMAGTLVFLILTSSNPEFRYLLGVIALSMLWIARGIDEIRAWTVESASLLRLAPSWLLRSSIGYCVQIACFVLILGIAERGARSLFLFNCEQQNFSSLKQAGVWLGDHGAAGKRIACASTVITYYSKATIIGLPDASPNQALSYIGSEHIDFVVLDSWSARDRPEEREWLRNGMPDSRATLVYQIGSNDAAQVEVYRWDAQKLSTPSHSQDKGSERDTHMLPS
;
A
#
# COMPACT_ATOMS: atom_id res chain seq x y z
N MET A 1 -2.52 0.94 -25.15
CA MET A 1 -1.23 0.90 -25.88
C MET A 1 -1.14 1.93 -27.01
N ALA A 2 -2.06 1.97 -27.98
CA ALA A 2 -1.99 2.93 -29.11
C ALA A 2 -1.94 4.41 -28.68
N TYR A 3 -2.74 4.81 -27.69
CA TYR A 3 -2.70 6.15 -27.09
C TYR A 3 -1.32 6.48 -26.50
N LEU A 4 -0.77 5.61 -25.66
CA LEU A 4 0.53 5.84 -25.03
C LEU A 4 1.66 5.86 -26.06
N TYR A 5 1.61 5.00 -27.08
CA TYR A 5 2.57 5.04 -28.18
C TYR A 5 2.51 6.38 -28.92
N ARG A 6 1.30 6.85 -29.27
CA ARG A 6 1.09 8.13 -29.95
C ARG A 6 1.65 9.33 -29.16
N HIS A 7 1.54 9.31 -27.83
CA HIS A 7 1.95 10.45 -26.99
C HIS A 7 3.36 10.34 -26.40
N THR A 8 3.99 9.17 -26.44
CA THR A 8 5.32 8.97 -25.84
C THR A 8 6.38 8.47 -26.82
N GLY A 9 6.00 8.09 -28.04
CA GLY A 9 6.88 7.48 -29.04
C GLY A 9 7.36 6.06 -28.70
N HIS A 10 6.87 5.49 -27.60
CA HIS A 10 7.34 4.20 -27.08
C HIS A 10 6.16 3.29 -26.74
N VAL A 11 6.33 1.98 -26.96
CA VAL A 11 5.35 1.00 -26.50
C VAL A 11 5.43 0.92 -24.97
N ARG A 12 4.34 1.35 -24.32
CA ARG A 12 4.13 1.35 -22.87
C ARG A 12 2.79 0.67 -22.55
N LEU A 13 2.80 -0.16 -21.50
CA LEU A 13 1.58 -0.77 -20.96
C LEU A 13 0.82 0.17 -20.03
N GLU A 14 1.55 1.04 -19.31
CA GLU A 14 1.01 1.96 -18.31
C GLU A 14 1.79 3.29 -18.26
N GLY A 15 1.22 4.30 -17.59
CA GLY A 15 1.81 5.63 -17.48
C GLY A 15 3.12 5.68 -16.68
N LYS A 16 3.27 4.80 -15.67
CA LYS A 16 4.46 4.71 -14.80
C LYS A 16 5.44 3.62 -15.25
N TRP A 17 5.36 3.18 -16.51
CA TRP A 17 6.11 2.03 -17.02
C TRP A 17 7.60 2.06 -16.68
N ASN A 18 8.30 3.17 -16.98
CA ASN A 18 9.75 3.25 -16.77
C ASN A 18 10.14 3.22 -15.29
N ILE A 19 9.32 3.80 -14.40
CA ILE A 19 9.51 3.75 -12.95
C ILE A 19 9.42 2.30 -12.48
N ASN A 20 8.30 1.64 -12.76
CA ASN A 20 8.05 0.26 -12.33
C ASN A 20 9.04 -0.73 -12.96
N TYR A 21 9.40 -0.53 -14.23
CA TYR A 21 10.41 -1.33 -14.93
C TYR A 21 11.80 -1.17 -14.31
N THR A 22 12.18 0.03 -13.92
CA THR A 22 13.47 0.29 -13.26
C THR A 22 13.51 -0.36 -11.88
N ILE A 23 12.44 -0.20 -11.08
CA ILE A 23 12.31 -0.85 -9.77
C ILE A 23 12.37 -2.38 -9.93
N ALA A 24 11.61 -2.95 -10.86
CA ALA A 24 11.57 -4.39 -11.11
C ALA A 24 12.96 -4.96 -11.48
N ASN A 25 13.73 -4.26 -12.32
CA ASN A 25 15.09 -4.70 -12.66
C ASN A 25 16.05 -4.61 -11.46
N ARG A 26 15.95 -3.56 -10.63
CA ARG A 26 16.74 -3.42 -9.39
C ARG A 26 16.42 -4.53 -8.38
N ILE A 27 15.15 -4.85 -8.19
CA ILE A 27 14.71 -5.98 -7.36
C ILE A 27 15.27 -7.29 -7.88
N ARG A 28 15.23 -7.50 -9.21
CA ARG A 28 15.79 -8.71 -9.83
C ARG A 28 17.32 -8.82 -9.70
N SER A 29 18.02 -7.72 -9.47
CA SER A 29 19.45 -7.73 -9.12
C SER A 29 19.72 -8.03 -7.65
N GLY A 30 18.69 -8.30 -6.84
CA GLY A 30 18.82 -8.70 -5.44
C GLY A 30 18.56 -7.59 -4.43
N MET A 31 18.13 -6.40 -4.86
CA MET A 31 17.76 -5.31 -3.96
C MET A 31 16.37 -5.54 -3.35
N GLU A 32 16.19 -5.10 -2.11
CA GLU A 32 14.86 -4.98 -1.51
C GLU A 32 14.06 -3.84 -2.14
N TYR A 33 12.74 -3.80 -1.92
CA TYR A 33 11.88 -2.80 -2.58
C TYR A 33 12.28 -1.35 -2.24
N ASN A 34 12.56 -1.05 -0.98
CA ASN A 34 12.90 0.31 -0.56
C ASN A 34 14.23 0.75 -1.19
N GLU A 35 15.24 -0.11 -1.21
CA GLU A 35 16.53 0.19 -1.86
C GLU A 35 16.35 0.33 -3.39
N ALA A 36 15.50 -0.51 -3.98
CA ALA A 36 15.18 -0.45 -5.39
C ALA A 36 14.44 0.84 -5.77
N ALA A 37 13.57 1.34 -4.89
CA ALA A 37 12.68 2.46 -5.16
C ALA A 37 13.23 3.82 -4.69
N TYR A 38 13.99 3.85 -3.59
CA TYR A 38 14.49 5.04 -2.91
C TYR A 38 16.01 5.06 -2.73
N GLY A 39 16.75 4.14 -3.36
CA GLY A 39 18.20 4.03 -3.16
C GLY A 39 19.03 5.16 -3.79
N LEU A 40 20.20 5.42 -3.21
CA LEU A 40 21.19 6.37 -3.71
C LEU A 40 22.41 5.68 -4.33
N GLY A 41 23.00 6.32 -5.33
CA GLY A 41 24.32 5.93 -5.86
C GLY A 41 25.45 6.49 -4.99
N GLN A 42 26.69 6.07 -5.28
CA GLN A 42 27.90 6.50 -4.55
C GLN A 42 28.10 8.03 -4.54
N ASN A 43 27.65 8.72 -5.58
CA ASN A 43 27.78 10.18 -5.72
C ASN A 43 26.51 10.94 -5.27
N LEU A 44 25.71 10.36 -4.36
CA LEU A 44 24.42 10.89 -3.89
C LEU A 44 23.34 11.07 -4.99
N GLN A 45 23.61 10.60 -6.20
CA GLN A 45 22.65 10.67 -7.28
C GLN A 45 21.48 9.72 -7.01
N PRO A 46 20.23 10.16 -7.19
CA PRO A 46 19.07 9.29 -7.11
C PRO A 46 19.23 8.10 -8.06
N THR A 47 19.22 6.88 -7.54
CA THR A 47 19.18 5.66 -8.38
C THR A 47 17.85 4.93 -8.24
N GLY A 48 17.17 5.13 -7.11
CA GLY A 48 15.78 4.82 -6.86
C GLY A 48 14.84 5.77 -7.62
N PRO A 49 13.91 5.25 -8.43
CA PRO A 49 12.98 6.08 -9.21
C PRO A 49 12.03 6.97 -8.41
N LEU A 50 11.78 6.67 -7.13
CA LEU A 50 10.85 7.43 -6.30
C LEU A 50 11.48 8.65 -5.63
N LEU A 51 12.81 8.77 -5.66
CA LEU A 51 13.51 10.01 -5.26
C LEU A 51 13.46 11.09 -6.35
N ASP A 52 13.39 10.70 -7.62
CA ASP A 52 13.21 11.62 -8.76
C ASP A 52 12.23 11.03 -9.79
N PRO A 53 10.92 11.03 -9.47
CA PRO A 53 9.92 10.40 -10.33
C PRO A 53 9.84 11.03 -11.72
N PHE A 54 10.13 12.32 -11.85
CA PHE A 54 10.04 13.03 -13.13
C PHE A 54 11.11 12.56 -14.11
N ARG A 55 12.36 12.41 -13.66
CA ARG A 55 13.44 11.86 -14.48
C ARG A 55 13.11 10.45 -14.94
N PHE A 56 12.69 9.59 -14.01
CA PHE A 56 12.42 8.18 -14.31
C PHE A 56 11.08 7.93 -15.03
N ALA A 57 10.16 8.89 -15.08
CA ALA A 57 8.98 8.80 -15.95
C ALA A 57 9.35 8.86 -17.44
N ALA A 58 10.41 9.60 -17.77
CA ALA A 58 10.93 9.74 -19.13
C ALA A 58 12.07 8.75 -19.45
N TYR A 59 12.87 8.37 -18.45
CA TYR A 59 14.12 7.63 -18.62
C TYR A 59 14.18 6.33 -17.80
N THR A 60 14.93 5.35 -18.30
CA THR A 60 15.36 4.17 -17.53
C THR A 60 16.79 3.81 -17.92
N PRO A 61 17.67 3.44 -16.97
CA PRO A 61 19.04 3.02 -17.28
C PRO A 61 19.11 1.61 -17.87
N TYR A 62 18.00 0.87 -17.87
CA TYR A 62 17.94 -0.50 -18.36
C TYR A 62 17.59 -0.55 -19.85
N LYS A 63 18.04 -1.62 -20.52
CA LYS A 63 17.67 -1.89 -21.91
C LYS A 63 16.15 -1.94 -22.06
N SER A 64 15.64 -1.35 -23.14
CA SER A 64 14.20 -1.13 -23.35
C SER A 64 13.63 -1.97 -24.50
N SER A 65 14.34 -3.02 -24.92
CA SER A 65 13.86 -3.94 -25.95
C SER A 65 12.58 -4.65 -25.48
N LEU A 66 11.73 -5.07 -26.43
CA LEU A 66 10.50 -5.79 -26.09
C LEU A 66 10.80 -7.09 -25.34
N THR A 67 11.88 -7.78 -25.72
CA THR A 67 12.32 -9.03 -25.08
C THR A 67 12.75 -8.80 -23.63
N ASP A 68 13.51 -7.75 -23.34
CA ASP A 68 13.93 -7.41 -21.97
C ASP A 68 12.71 -7.09 -21.10
N LYS A 69 11.76 -6.29 -21.63
CA LYS A 69 10.51 -5.94 -20.97
C LYS A 69 9.67 -7.17 -20.61
N LEU A 70 9.47 -8.08 -21.56
CA LEU A 70 8.75 -9.34 -21.32
C LEU A 70 9.49 -10.21 -20.31
N THR A 71 10.81 -10.33 -20.44
CA THR A 71 11.64 -11.08 -19.50
C THR A 71 11.49 -10.55 -18.08
N THR A 72 11.52 -9.23 -17.89
CA THR A 72 11.30 -8.57 -16.59
C THR A 72 9.90 -8.87 -16.06
N LEU A 73 8.86 -8.68 -16.87
CA LEU A 73 7.46 -8.98 -16.50
C LEU A 73 7.29 -10.43 -16.01
N PHE A 74 7.76 -11.41 -16.78
CA PHE A 74 7.61 -12.82 -16.40
C PHE A 74 8.43 -13.19 -15.16
N GLY A 75 9.61 -12.60 -14.95
CA GLY A 75 10.35 -12.85 -13.72
C GLY A 75 9.70 -12.19 -12.50
N MET A 76 9.06 -11.02 -12.65
CA MET A 76 8.24 -10.44 -11.58
C MET A 76 7.04 -11.32 -11.28
N ALA A 77 6.33 -11.81 -12.31
CA ALA A 77 5.23 -12.74 -12.13
C ALA A 77 5.66 -13.98 -11.34
N LYS A 78 6.78 -14.61 -11.71
CA LYS A 78 7.33 -15.76 -10.99
C LYS A 78 7.69 -15.44 -9.52
N ARG A 79 8.34 -14.30 -9.28
CA ARG A 79 8.71 -13.85 -7.92
C ARG A 79 7.47 -13.63 -7.05
N ASN A 80 6.47 -12.96 -7.60
CA ASN A 80 5.29 -12.53 -6.86
C ASN A 80 4.24 -13.64 -6.71
N THR A 81 4.39 -14.80 -7.39
CA THR A 81 3.43 -15.91 -7.31
C THR A 81 3.10 -16.28 -5.87
N GLN A 82 4.10 -16.39 -4.99
CA GLN A 82 3.88 -16.77 -3.60
C GLN A 82 3.11 -15.69 -2.83
N THR A 83 3.46 -14.42 -3.02
CA THR A 83 2.77 -13.30 -2.37
C THR A 83 1.32 -13.18 -2.85
N VAL A 84 1.08 -13.27 -4.15
CA VAL A 84 -0.27 -13.25 -4.72
C VAL A 84 -1.09 -14.45 -4.28
N TYR A 85 -0.47 -15.64 -4.23
CA TYR A 85 -1.11 -16.82 -3.67
C TYR A 85 -1.49 -16.60 -2.20
N SER A 86 -0.61 -16.03 -1.38
CA SER A 86 -0.94 -15.72 0.01
C SER A 86 -2.07 -14.72 0.17
N TYR A 87 -2.13 -13.72 -0.70
CA TYR A 87 -3.21 -12.76 -0.74
C TYR A 87 -4.55 -13.38 -1.15
N LEU A 88 -4.56 -14.30 -2.10
CA LEU A 88 -5.79 -14.92 -2.59
C LEU A 88 -6.30 -16.06 -1.69
N PHE A 89 -5.40 -16.76 -1.01
CA PHE A 89 -5.74 -18.02 -0.32
C PHE A 89 -5.44 -18.05 1.19
N TYR A 90 -4.56 -17.18 1.71
CA TYR A 90 -4.27 -17.10 3.14
C TYR A 90 -4.80 -15.85 3.84
N ASP A 91 -5.27 -14.85 3.08
CA ASP A 91 -5.90 -13.67 3.64
C ASP A 91 -7.30 -14.00 4.19
N ARG A 92 -7.47 -13.84 5.50
CA ARG A 92 -8.69 -14.24 6.22
C ARG A 92 -9.97 -13.54 5.71
N VAL A 93 -9.85 -12.42 5.00
CA VAL A 93 -10.97 -11.65 4.48
C VAL A 93 -11.45 -12.21 3.14
N ILE A 94 -10.52 -12.51 2.24
CA ILE A 94 -10.83 -12.94 0.86
C ILE A 94 -10.97 -14.47 0.78
N SER A 95 -10.15 -15.21 1.53
CA SER A 95 -10.03 -16.66 1.42
C SER A 95 -10.72 -17.43 2.54
N SER A 96 -11.68 -16.80 3.24
CA SER A 96 -12.48 -17.50 4.23
C SER A 96 -13.07 -18.77 3.60
N PRO A 97 -13.00 -19.94 4.28
CA PRO A 97 -13.56 -21.18 3.76
C PRO A 97 -15.02 -21.05 3.33
N VAL A 98 -15.79 -20.17 3.99
CA VAL A 98 -17.16 -19.82 3.62
C VAL A 98 -17.23 -19.17 2.25
N ILE A 99 -16.37 -18.17 1.99
CA ILE A 99 -16.32 -17.46 0.70
C ILE A 99 -15.90 -18.40 -0.42
N ILE A 100 -14.84 -19.20 -0.19
CA ILE A 100 -14.37 -20.19 -1.17
C ILE A 100 -15.48 -21.21 -1.47
N GLY A 101 -16.18 -21.69 -0.43
CA GLY A 101 -17.31 -22.61 -0.57
C GLY A 101 -18.45 -22.01 -1.40
N LEU A 102 -18.79 -20.73 -1.17
CA LEU A 102 -19.83 -20.04 -1.95
C LEU A 102 -19.43 -19.86 -3.43
N ILE A 103 -18.18 -19.50 -3.71
CA ILE A 103 -17.67 -19.41 -5.08
C ILE A 103 -17.69 -20.78 -5.77
N ALA A 104 -17.26 -21.83 -5.06
CA ALA A 104 -17.32 -23.20 -5.57
C ALA A 104 -18.75 -23.64 -5.88
N LEU A 105 -19.71 -23.35 -4.98
CA LEU A 105 -21.13 -23.61 -5.23
C LEU A 105 -21.62 -22.85 -6.46
N ALA A 106 -21.25 -21.58 -6.59
CA ALA A 106 -21.61 -20.79 -7.76
C ALA A 106 -21.15 -21.47 -9.05
N TRP A 107 -19.90 -21.95 -9.10
CA TRP A 107 -19.33 -22.58 -10.30
C TRP A 107 -19.90 -23.98 -10.56
N PHE A 108 -20.06 -24.81 -9.54
CA PHE A 108 -20.28 -26.24 -9.71
C PHE A 108 -21.68 -26.75 -9.37
N ALA A 109 -22.54 -25.95 -8.73
CA ALA A 109 -23.90 -26.41 -8.37
C ALA A 109 -24.78 -26.73 -9.59
N ARG A 110 -24.46 -26.18 -10.76
CA ARG A 110 -25.21 -26.43 -12.01
C ARG A 110 -24.28 -26.61 -13.20
N ALA A 111 -24.70 -27.46 -14.13
CA ALA A 111 -24.03 -27.62 -15.41
C ALA A 111 -23.96 -26.30 -16.20
N TRP A 112 -22.89 -26.15 -16.98
CA TRP A 112 -22.63 -24.96 -17.77
C TRP A 112 -23.31 -25.08 -19.12
N ASN A 113 -24.15 -24.10 -19.46
CA ASN A 113 -24.63 -23.94 -20.83
C ASN A 113 -23.74 -22.93 -21.57
N ARG A 114 -23.86 -22.89 -22.90
CA ARG A 114 -23.03 -22.01 -23.75
C ARG A 114 -23.12 -20.54 -23.35
N ARG A 115 -24.33 -20.04 -23.08
CA ARG A 115 -24.55 -18.64 -22.65
C ARG A 115 -23.83 -18.33 -21.34
N ARG A 116 -23.90 -19.23 -20.37
CA ARG A 116 -23.21 -19.10 -19.08
C ARG A 116 -21.70 -19.09 -19.29
N LEU A 117 -21.17 -20.01 -20.09
CA LEU A 117 -19.75 -20.06 -20.40
C LEU A 117 -19.26 -18.73 -20.99
N GLU A 118 -20.00 -18.14 -21.93
CA GLU A 118 -19.67 -16.85 -22.53
C GLU A 118 -19.65 -15.71 -21.48
N GLN A 119 -20.62 -15.66 -20.58
CA GLN A 119 -20.69 -14.65 -19.51
C GLN A 119 -19.57 -14.81 -18.49
N GLU A 120 -19.32 -16.04 -18.04
CA GLU A 120 -18.28 -16.34 -17.05
C GLU A 120 -16.88 -16.12 -17.62
N LEU A 121 -16.67 -16.38 -18.92
CA LEU A 121 -15.39 -16.11 -19.59
C LEU A 121 -15.03 -14.62 -19.54
N ILE A 122 -16.01 -13.72 -19.64
CA ILE A 122 -15.79 -12.28 -19.50
C ILE A 122 -15.33 -11.96 -18.08
N VAL A 123 -16.02 -12.46 -17.07
CA VAL A 123 -15.67 -12.22 -15.65
C VAL A 123 -14.29 -12.81 -15.33
N PHE A 124 -13.99 -14.02 -15.81
CA PHE A 124 -12.67 -14.63 -15.68
C PHE A 124 -11.58 -13.86 -16.41
N ALA A 125 -11.85 -13.33 -17.61
CA ALA A 125 -10.88 -12.50 -18.33
C ALA A 125 -10.58 -11.20 -17.56
N MET A 126 -11.61 -10.57 -16.97
CA MET A 126 -11.44 -9.39 -16.12
C MET A 126 -10.63 -9.72 -14.86
N ALA A 127 -11.03 -10.75 -14.12
CA ALA A 127 -10.34 -11.19 -12.90
C ALA A 127 -8.89 -11.63 -13.20
N GLY A 128 -8.69 -12.40 -14.28
CA GLY A 128 -7.39 -12.85 -14.75
C GLY A 128 -6.50 -11.69 -15.16
N THR A 129 -7.05 -10.65 -15.80
CA THR A 129 -6.29 -9.43 -16.12
C THR A 129 -5.83 -8.72 -14.84
N LEU A 130 -6.71 -8.59 -13.83
CA LEU A 130 -6.34 -7.99 -12.55
C LEU A 130 -5.25 -8.82 -11.85
N VAL A 131 -5.42 -10.14 -11.75
CA VAL A 131 -4.41 -11.04 -11.16
C VAL A 131 -3.09 -10.95 -11.91
N PHE A 132 -3.12 -10.90 -13.25
CA PHE A 132 -1.93 -10.71 -14.07
C PHE A 132 -1.21 -9.39 -13.78
N LEU A 133 -1.95 -8.28 -13.62
CA LEU A 133 -1.36 -6.99 -13.23
C LEU A 133 -0.72 -7.04 -11.84
N ILE A 134 -1.34 -7.72 -10.88
CA ILE A 134 -0.78 -7.88 -9.53
C ILE A 134 0.50 -8.72 -9.59
N LEU A 135 0.48 -9.84 -10.30
CA LEU A 135 1.64 -10.72 -10.47
C LEU A 135 2.80 -9.97 -11.11
N THR A 136 2.54 -9.14 -12.11
CA THR A 136 3.58 -8.41 -12.84
C THR A 136 4.01 -7.09 -12.20
N SER A 137 3.37 -6.66 -11.11
CA SER A 137 3.72 -5.44 -10.38
C SER A 137 5.14 -5.51 -9.79
N SER A 138 5.86 -4.39 -9.79
CA SER A 138 7.14 -4.29 -9.08
C SER A 138 6.99 -4.45 -7.56
N ASN A 139 5.81 -4.10 -7.02
CA ASN A 139 5.45 -4.30 -5.63
C ASN A 139 3.97 -4.70 -5.54
N PRO A 140 3.64 -5.99 -5.36
CA PRO A 140 2.25 -6.41 -5.19
C PRO A 140 1.72 -5.88 -3.85
N GLU A 141 0.62 -5.14 -3.89
CA GLU A 141 -0.02 -4.58 -2.69
C GLU A 141 -1.46 -5.08 -2.58
N PHE A 142 -1.92 -5.24 -1.33
CA PHE A 142 -3.28 -5.71 -1.03
C PHE A 142 -4.37 -4.89 -1.75
N ARG A 143 -4.19 -3.56 -1.87
CA ARG A 143 -5.18 -2.68 -2.51
C ARG A 143 -5.50 -3.05 -3.96
N TYR A 144 -4.61 -3.76 -4.65
CA TYR A 144 -4.87 -4.20 -6.01
C TYR A 144 -5.89 -5.36 -6.09
N LEU A 145 -6.11 -6.07 -4.98
CA LEU A 145 -7.11 -7.13 -4.88
C LEU A 145 -8.54 -6.59 -4.78
N LEU A 146 -8.73 -5.30 -4.46
CA LEU A 146 -10.08 -4.73 -4.32
C LEU A 146 -10.93 -4.93 -5.58
N GLY A 147 -10.33 -4.86 -6.77
CA GLY A 147 -11.01 -5.18 -8.01
C GLY A 147 -11.37 -6.66 -8.15
N VAL A 148 -10.50 -7.57 -7.70
CA VAL A 148 -10.77 -9.01 -7.69
C VAL A 148 -11.91 -9.32 -6.71
N ILE A 149 -11.90 -8.71 -5.52
CA ILE A 149 -12.98 -8.84 -4.53
C ILE A 149 -14.32 -8.41 -5.13
N ALA A 150 -14.36 -7.27 -5.82
CA ALA A 150 -15.58 -6.77 -6.44
C ALA A 150 -16.15 -7.76 -7.49
N LEU A 151 -15.29 -8.40 -8.30
CA LEU A 151 -15.72 -9.43 -9.24
C LEU A 151 -16.16 -10.71 -8.54
N SER A 152 -15.44 -11.13 -7.50
CA SER A 152 -15.78 -12.31 -6.69
C SER A 152 -17.14 -12.19 -6.01
N MET A 153 -17.62 -10.97 -5.72
CA MET A 153 -18.98 -10.75 -5.17
C MET A 153 -20.07 -11.30 -6.09
N LEU A 154 -19.86 -11.32 -7.41
CA LEU A 154 -20.82 -11.90 -8.36
C LEU A 154 -20.98 -13.41 -8.13
N TRP A 155 -19.86 -14.12 -7.98
CA TRP A 155 -19.87 -15.55 -7.69
C TRP A 155 -20.41 -15.81 -6.28
N ILE A 156 -20.01 -15.03 -5.28
CA ILE A 156 -20.51 -15.19 -3.91
C ILE A 156 -22.04 -15.03 -3.87
N ALA A 157 -22.58 -13.98 -4.49
CA ALA A 157 -24.02 -13.76 -4.56
C ALA A 157 -24.74 -14.95 -5.22
N ARG A 158 -24.18 -15.46 -6.33
CA ARG A 158 -24.72 -16.66 -6.98
C ARG A 158 -24.66 -17.90 -6.08
N GLY A 159 -23.58 -18.09 -5.34
CA GLY A 159 -23.44 -19.19 -4.38
C GLY A 159 -24.51 -19.14 -3.29
N ILE A 160 -24.83 -17.95 -2.79
CA ILE A 160 -25.92 -17.75 -1.81
C ILE A 160 -27.28 -18.13 -2.42
N ASP A 161 -27.54 -17.74 -3.67
CA ASP A 161 -28.77 -18.12 -4.37
C ASP A 161 -28.89 -19.65 -4.54
N GLU A 162 -27.79 -20.36 -4.79
CA GLU A 162 -27.79 -21.83 -4.87
C GLU A 162 -28.07 -22.46 -3.50
N ILE A 163 -27.49 -21.94 -2.40
CA ILE A 163 -27.82 -22.40 -1.05
C ILE A 163 -29.30 -22.22 -0.76
N ARG A 164 -29.87 -21.06 -1.12
CA ARG A 164 -31.31 -20.81 -0.97
C ARG A 164 -32.14 -21.82 -1.74
N ALA A 165 -31.83 -22.02 -3.02
CA ALA A 165 -32.57 -22.95 -3.87
C ALA A 165 -32.52 -24.38 -3.31
N TRP A 166 -31.33 -24.82 -2.90
CA TRP A 166 -31.13 -26.12 -2.28
C TRP A 166 -31.92 -26.26 -0.98
N THR A 167 -31.93 -25.22 -0.14
CA THR A 167 -32.71 -25.18 1.11
C THR A 167 -34.21 -25.34 0.85
N VAL A 168 -34.75 -24.61 -0.13
CA VAL A 168 -36.18 -24.68 -0.51
C VAL A 168 -36.54 -26.10 -1.00
N GLU A 169 -35.68 -26.68 -1.83
CA GLU A 169 -35.85 -28.03 -2.36
C GLU A 169 -35.77 -29.08 -1.25
N SER A 170 -34.76 -29.02 -0.38
CA SER A 170 -34.62 -29.92 0.76
C SER A 170 -35.82 -29.84 1.72
N ALA A 171 -36.30 -28.63 2.03
CA ALA A 171 -37.49 -28.44 2.87
C ALA A 171 -38.75 -29.06 2.23
N SER A 172 -38.82 -29.08 0.90
CA SER A 172 -39.91 -29.73 0.17
C SER A 172 -39.83 -31.26 0.23
N LEU A 173 -38.65 -31.83 0.00
CA LEU A 173 -38.42 -33.28 -0.01
C LEU A 173 -38.57 -33.89 1.38
N LEU A 174 -38.10 -33.20 2.41
CA LEU A 174 -38.19 -33.63 3.80
C LEU A 174 -39.55 -33.31 4.45
N ARG A 175 -40.48 -32.69 3.71
CA ARG A 175 -41.81 -32.30 4.19
C ARG A 175 -41.79 -31.43 5.46
N LEU A 176 -40.71 -30.67 5.67
CA LEU A 176 -40.52 -29.81 6.84
C LEU A 176 -41.46 -28.59 6.85
N ALA A 177 -41.97 -28.21 5.69
CA ALA A 177 -42.85 -27.06 5.54
C ALA A 177 -44.00 -27.38 4.55
N PRO A 178 -45.27 -27.33 5.01
CA PRO A 178 -46.42 -27.77 4.20
C PRO A 178 -46.73 -26.80 3.05
N SER A 179 -46.56 -25.49 3.24
CA SER A 179 -46.88 -24.48 2.24
C SER A 179 -45.65 -24.00 1.46
N TRP A 180 -45.87 -23.57 0.22
CA TRP A 180 -44.81 -22.99 -0.63
C TRP A 180 -44.27 -21.67 -0.05
N LEU A 181 -45.13 -20.88 0.61
CA LEU A 181 -44.77 -19.65 1.30
C LEU A 181 -43.77 -19.93 2.41
N LEU A 182 -44.04 -20.91 3.27
CA LEU A 182 -43.15 -21.24 4.38
C LEU A 182 -41.79 -21.76 3.89
N ARG A 183 -41.76 -22.59 2.85
CA ARG A 183 -40.51 -23.05 2.21
C ARG A 183 -39.69 -21.87 1.66
N SER A 184 -40.37 -20.94 0.98
CA SER A 184 -39.73 -19.74 0.42
C SER A 184 -39.15 -18.85 1.52
N SER A 185 -39.89 -18.66 2.61
CA SER A 185 -39.43 -17.90 3.78
C SER A 185 -38.19 -18.53 4.41
N ILE A 186 -38.16 -19.85 4.60
CA ILE A 186 -36.96 -20.55 5.11
C ILE A 186 -35.76 -20.30 4.19
N GLY A 187 -35.95 -20.43 2.87
CA GLY A 187 -34.90 -20.14 1.89
C GLY A 187 -34.38 -18.70 1.98
N TYR A 188 -35.26 -17.71 2.14
CA TYR A 188 -34.86 -16.32 2.34
C TYR A 188 -34.17 -16.09 3.69
N CYS A 189 -34.61 -16.73 4.77
CA CYS A 189 -33.94 -16.66 6.07
C CYS A 189 -32.50 -17.19 5.98
N VAL A 190 -32.26 -18.30 5.27
CA VAL A 190 -30.92 -18.83 5.04
C VAL A 190 -30.09 -17.87 4.17
N GLN A 191 -30.67 -17.31 3.09
CA GLN A 191 -30.00 -16.31 2.27
C GLN A 191 -29.58 -15.07 3.10
N ILE A 192 -30.46 -14.55 3.94
CA ILE A 192 -30.17 -13.43 4.84
C ILE A 192 -29.09 -13.82 5.85
N ALA A 193 -29.15 -15.02 6.43
CA ALA A 193 -28.13 -15.50 7.37
C ALA A 193 -26.75 -15.59 6.70
N CYS A 194 -26.67 -16.10 5.47
CA CYS A 194 -25.43 -16.11 4.69
C CYS A 194 -24.91 -14.69 4.42
N PHE A 195 -25.80 -13.77 4.06
CA PHE A 195 -25.44 -12.37 3.84
C PHE A 195 -24.89 -11.72 5.12
N VAL A 196 -25.56 -11.91 6.26
CA VAL A 196 -25.10 -11.41 7.57
C VAL A 196 -23.75 -12.03 7.96
N LEU A 197 -23.55 -13.34 7.69
CA LEU A 197 -22.28 -14.00 7.93
C LEU A 197 -21.14 -13.39 7.11
N ILE A 198 -21.37 -13.10 5.83
CA ILE A 198 -20.39 -12.43 4.96
C ILE A 198 -20.08 -11.03 5.48
N LEU A 199 -21.10 -10.26 5.88
CA LEU A 199 -20.88 -8.94 6.48
C LEU A 199 -20.02 -9.04 7.75
N GLY A 200 -20.26 -10.04 8.61
CA GLY A 200 -19.44 -10.28 9.79
C GLY A 200 -17.98 -10.63 9.47
N ILE A 201 -17.75 -11.44 8.42
CA ILE A 201 -16.39 -11.74 7.93
C ILE A 201 -15.71 -10.48 7.40
N ALA A 202 -16.42 -9.71 6.57
CA ALA A 202 -15.91 -8.47 5.97
C ALA A 202 -15.58 -7.43 7.04
N GLU A 203 -16.44 -7.28 8.04
CA GLU A 203 -16.25 -6.35 9.17
C GLU A 203 -15.01 -6.70 9.98
N ARG A 204 -14.85 -7.97 10.36
CA ARG A 204 -13.66 -8.45 11.07
C ARG A 204 -12.41 -8.24 10.24
N GLY A 205 -12.51 -8.46 8.94
CA GLY A 205 -11.43 -8.21 7.99
C GLY A 205 -11.04 -6.74 7.93
N ALA A 206 -12.01 -5.85 7.72
CA ALA A 206 -11.81 -4.41 7.65
C ALA A 206 -11.11 -3.87 8.91
N ARG A 207 -11.49 -4.33 10.10
CA ARG A 207 -10.82 -3.96 11.36
C ARG A 207 -9.34 -4.36 11.42
N SER A 208 -8.92 -5.41 10.72
CA SER A 208 -7.53 -5.86 10.71
C SER A 208 -6.67 -5.19 9.63
N LEU A 209 -7.30 -4.61 8.61
CA LEU A 209 -6.60 -4.07 7.46
C LEU A 209 -6.17 -2.62 7.72
N PHE A 210 -4.86 -2.36 7.56
CA PHE A 210 -4.30 -1.02 7.78
C PHE A 210 -5.02 0.08 6.98
N LEU A 211 -5.42 -0.19 5.72
CA LEU A 211 -6.10 0.78 4.86
C LEU A 211 -7.39 1.35 5.45
N PHE A 212 -8.06 0.64 6.34
CA PHE A 212 -9.29 1.10 7.01
C PHE A 212 -9.04 1.64 8.42
N ASN A 213 -7.81 1.50 8.93
CA ASN A 213 -7.43 1.97 10.25
C ASN A 213 -6.42 3.14 10.21
N CYS A 214 -5.86 3.47 9.03
CA CYS A 214 -4.87 4.53 8.86
C CYS A 214 -5.40 5.94 9.13
N GLU A 215 -6.73 6.13 9.16
CA GLU A 215 -7.39 7.40 9.50
C GLU A 215 -7.75 7.52 10.99
N GLN A 216 -7.47 6.49 11.79
CA GLN A 216 -7.77 6.53 13.23
C GLN A 216 -6.85 7.52 13.95
N GLN A 217 -7.29 7.99 15.13
CA GLN A 217 -6.66 9.02 15.95
C GLN A 217 -5.14 8.84 16.14
N ASN A 218 -4.65 7.59 16.10
CA ASN A 218 -3.24 7.23 16.17
C ASN A 218 -2.37 7.80 15.03
N PHE A 219 -2.96 8.22 13.90
CA PHE A 219 -2.25 8.83 12.77
C PHE A 219 -2.45 10.35 12.68
N SER A 220 -3.17 10.93 13.65
CA SER A 220 -3.38 12.39 13.70
C SER A 220 -2.08 13.16 13.93
N SER A 221 -1.04 12.55 14.50
CA SER A 221 0.28 13.16 14.72
C SER A 221 0.89 13.73 13.44
N LEU A 222 0.76 13.02 12.30
CA LEU A 222 1.28 13.49 11.00
C LEU A 222 0.56 14.75 10.53
N LYS A 223 -0.77 14.77 10.65
CA LYS A 223 -1.59 15.94 10.32
C LYS A 223 -1.24 17.11 11.24
N GLN A 224 -1.15 16.87 12.55
CA GLN A 224 -0.83 17.90 13.54
C GLN A 224 0.56 18.49 13.30
N ALA A 225 1.57 17.66 13.05
CA ALA A 225 2.91 18.12 12.67
C ALA A 225 2.90 18.92 11.37
N GLY A 226 2.13 18.49 10.36
CA GLY A 226 1.96 19.23 9.11
C GLY A 226 1.30 20.60 9.28
N VAL A 227 0.24 20.69 10.09
CA VAL A 227 -0.42 21.97 10.42
C VAL A 227 0.54 22.88 11.19
N TRP A 228 1.20 22.35 12.23
CA TRP A 228 2.21 23.09 13.00
C TRP A 228 3.31 23.63 12.09
N LEU A 229 3.87 22.81 11.19
CA LEU A 229 4.87 23.24 10.21
C LEU A 229 4.36 24.36 9.30
N GLY A 230 3.11 24.26 8.82
CA GLY A 230 2.47 25.30 8.03
C GLY A 230 2.41 26.64 8.75
N ASP A 231 1.99 26.61 10.02
CA ASP A 231 1.89 27.80 10.88
C ASP A 231 3.26 28.36 11.29
N HIS A 232 4.31 27.52 11.26
CA HIS A 232 5.69 27.88 11.63
C HIS A 232 6.60 28.09 10.40
N GLY A 233 6.00 28.51 9.28
CA GLY A 233 6.73 29.05 8.13
C GLY A 233 7.38 27.99 7.24
N ALA A 234 6.82 26.79 7.18
CA ALA A 234 7.24 25.76 6.22
C ALA A 234 6.55 25.86 4.84
N ALA A 235 5.54 26.73 4.69
CA ALA A 235 4.86 26.94 3.42
C ALA A 235 5.86 27.39 2.32
N GLY A 236 5.85 26.69 1.19
CA GLY A 236 6.77 26.92 0.07
C GLY A 236 8.22 26.42 0.28
N LYS A 237 8.56 25.90 1.47
CA LYS A 237 9.89 25.35 1.78
C LYS A 237 10.02 23.89 1.36
N ARG A 238 11.25 23.35 1.41
CA ARG A 238 11.56 21.96 1.07
C ARG A 238 11.66 21.13 2.34
N ILE A 239 10.83 20.09 2.44
CA ILE A 239 10.80 19.18 3.59
C ILE A 239 11.25 17.79 3.16
N ALA A 240 12.30 17.28 3.79
CA ALA A 240 12.69 15.89 3.64
C ALA A 240 11.80 15.02 4.54
N CYS A 241 10.90 14.23 3.94
CA CYS A 241 10.04 13.33 4.67
C CYS A 241 9.51 12.18 3.80
N ALA A 242 9.04 11.12 4.43
CA ALA A 242 8.39 10.00 3.78
C ALA A 242 6.90 10.25 3.46
N SER A 243 6.24 11.08 4.27
CA SER A 243 4.78 11.21 4.26
C SER A 243 4.29 12.42 3.47
N THR A 244 3.34 12.20 2.57
CA THR A 244 2.66 13.28 1.84
C THR A 244 1.66 14.05 2.69
N VAL A 245 1.22 13.48 3.83
CA VAL A 245 0.27 14.13 4.74
C VAL A 245 0.86 15.41 5.32
N ILE A 246 2.11 15.34 5.78
CA ILE A 246 2.81 16.49 6.38
C ILE A 246 2.94 17.62 5.36
N THR A 247 3.35 17.30 4.13
CA THR A 247 3.58 18.30 3.06
C THR A 247 2.28 18.88 2.52
N TYR A 248 1.21 18.09 2.47
CA TYR A 248 -0.13 18.58 2.16
C TYR A 248 -0.60 19.66 3.16
N TYR A 249 -0.51 19.40 4.47
CA TYR A 249 -0.99 20.35 5.49
C TYR A 249 -0.05 21.54 5.71
N SER A 250 1.26 21.36 5.52
CA SER A 250 2.25 22.44 5.64
C SER A 250 2.39 23.31 4.39
N LYS A 251 1.78 22.91 3.27
CA LYS A 251 1.94 23.56 1.95
C LYS A 251 3.41 23.63 1.51
N ALA A 252 4.19 22.63 1.87
CA ALA A 252 5.62 22.53 1.54
C ALA A 252 5.86 21.60 0.35
N THR A 253 7.04 21.69 -0.24
CA THR A 253 7.49 20.75 -1.27
C THR A 253 8.13 19.52 -0.61
N ILE A 254 7.61 18.33 -0.93
CA ILE A 254 8.19 17.08 -0.45
C ILE A 254 9.49 16.77 -1.18
N ILE A 255 10.53 16.42 -0.41
CA ILE A 255 11.73 15.75 -0.88
C ILE A 255 11.77 14.37 -0.21
N GLY A 256 11.89 13.32 -1.02
CA GLY A 256 11.87 11.96 -0.51
C GLY A 256 13.13 11.66 0.30
N LEU A 257 12.96 11.00 1.45
CA LEU A 257 14.11 10.45 2.18
C LEU A 257 14.65 9.20 1.44
N PRO A 258 15.98 9.10 1.27
CA PRO A 258 16.61 7.99 0.60
C PRO A 258 16.66 6.75 1.50
N ASP A 259 16.51 5.57 0.91
CA ASP A 259 16.92 4.33 1.58
C ASP A 259 18.44 4.16 1.38
N ALA A 260 19.21 4.56 2.37
CA ALA A 260 20.67 4.60 2.34
C ALA A 260 21.25 4.53 3.75
N SER A 261 22.57 4.32 3.86
CA SER A 261 23.26 4.42 5.15
C SER A 261 23.05 5.80 5.79
N PRO A 262 22.98 5.91 7.14
CA PRO A 262 22.72 7.18 7.82
C PRO A 262 23.61 8.34 7.33
N ASN A 263 24.91 8.09 7.14
CA ASN A 263 25.84 9.12 6.67
C ASN A 263 25.56 9.57 5.22
N GLN A 264 25.19 8.62 4.35
CA GLN A 264 24.85 8.93 2.96
C GLN A 264 23.52 9.68 2.87
N ALA A 265 22.54 9.31 3.71
CA ALA A 265 21.26 10.00 3.81
C ALA A 265 21.43 11.45 4.31
N LEU A 266 22.25 11.70 5.34
CA LEU A 266 22.58 13.04 5.81
C LEU A 266 23.31 13.88 4.75
N SER A 267 24.22 13.26 4.01
CA SER A 267 24.93 13.92 2.90
C SER A 267 23.96 14.32 1.80
N TYR A 268 23.01 13.45 1.46
CA TYR A 268 21.94 13.73 0.50
C TYR A 268 21.04 14.88 0.97
N ILE A 269 20.56 14.85 2.23
CA ILE A 269 19.78 15.95 2.85
C ILE A 269 20.56 17.27 2.74
N GLY A 270 21.86 17.25 3.01
CA GLY A 270 22.73 18.42 2.88
C GLY A 270 22.83 18.98 1.46
N SER A 271 22.71 18.13 0.43
CA SER A 271 22.79 18.54 -0.98
C SER A 271 21.47 19.06 -1.57
N GLU A 272 20.33 18.73 -0.96
CA GLU A 272 18.99 18.97 -1.53
C GLU A 272 18.34 20.30 -1.09
N HIS A 273 19.10 21.19 -0.44
CA HIS A 273 18.61 22.47 0.09
C HIS A 273 17.35 22.30 0.96
N ILE A 274 17.40 21.36 1.90
CA ILE A 274 16.31 21.05 2.81
C ILE A 274 16.21 22.10 3.92
N ASP A 275 14.99 22.53 4.23
CA ASP A 275 14.70 23.44 5.35
C ASP A 275 14.29 22.69 6.61
N PHE A 276 13.57 21.58 6.43
CA PHE A 276 13.11 20.73 7.53
C PHE A 276 13.26 19.25 7.19
N VAL A 277 13.63 18.45 8.18
CA VAL A 277 13.59 16.99 8.12
C VAL A 277 12.50 16.53 9.06
N VAL A 278 11.60 15.68 8.59
CA VAL A 278 10.54 15.11 9.43
C VAL A 278 10.66 13.60 9.45
N LEU A 279 10.73 13.07 10.66
CA LEU A 279 10.81 11.65 10.94
C LEU A 279 9.49 11.19 11.56
N ASP A 280 9.03 10.01 11.17
CA ASP A 280 7.82 9.44 11.74
C ASP A 280 7.91 7.94 12.01
N SER A 281 7.20 7.49 13.04
CA SER A 281 7.17 6.09 13.45
C SER A 281 6.74 5.12 12.35
N TRP A 282 5.97 5.59 11.36
CA TRP A 282 5.45 4.73 10.30
C TRP A 282 6.54 4.43 9.27
N SER A 283 7.20 5.47 8.75
CA SER A 283 8.34 5.32 7.84
C SER A 283 9.50 4.53 8.46
N ALA A 284 9.76 4.76 9.74
CA ALA A 284 10.79 4.04 10.50
C ALA A 284 10.57 2.52 10.65
N ARG A 285 9.39 1.99 10.29
CA ARG A 285 9.16 0.53 10.26
C ARG A 285 9.98 -0.15 9.19
N ASP A 286 10.11 0.49 8.04
CA ASP A 286 10.75 -0.10 6.86
C ASP A 286 12.05 0.64 6.47
N ARG A 287 12.44 1.65 7.26
CA ARG A 287 13.66 2.46 7.09
C ARG A 287 14.52 2.48 8.35
N PRO A 288 15.60 1.66 8.39
CA PRO A 288 16.47 1.55 9.55
C PRO A 288 17.08 2.88 10.01
N GLU A 289 17.44 3.76 9.07
CA GLU A 289 18.03 5.08 9.32
C GLU A 289 17.05 6.02 10.02
N GLU A 290 15.80 6.09 9.57
CA GLU A 290 14.77 6.90 10.23
C GLU A 290 14.48 6.35 11.64
N ARG A 291 14.49 5.02 11.80
CA ARG A 291 14.32 4.38 13.11
C ARG A 291 15.45 4.71 14.08
N GLU A 292 16.69 4.72 13.59
CA GLU A 292 17.85 5.09 14.39
C GLU A 292 17.77 6.56 14.83
N TRP A 293 17.41 7.46 13.92
CA TRP A 293 17.30 8.89 14.21
C TRP A 293 16.12 9.21 15.14
N LEU A 294 14.97 8.54 15.03
CA LEU A 294 13.89 8.71 16.00
C LEU A 294 14.31 8.28 17.41
N ARG A 295 15.11 7.21 17.52
CA ARG A 295 15.56 6.71 18.84
C ARG A 295 16.64 7.61 19.44
N ASN A 296 17.67 7.93 18.67
CA ASN A 296 18.90 8.54 19.17
C ASN A 296 19.02 10.04 18.86
N GLY A 297 18.08 10.59 18.07
CA GLY A 297 18.20 11.90 17.44
C GLY A 297 19.01 11.84 16.13
N MET A 298 18.85 12.85 15.28
CA MET A 298 19.67 13.01 14.09
C MET A 298 21.12 13.36 14.47
N PRO A 299 22.14 12.62 14.00
CA PRO A 299 23.53 12.80 14.42
C PRO A 299 24.27 13.89 13.62
N ASP A 300 23.65 15.05 13.41
CA ASP A 300 24.22 16.17 12.66
C ASP A 300 23.89 17.50 13.33
N SER A 301 24.90 18.33 13.58
CA SER A 301 24.75 19.64 14.22
C SER A 301 23.91 20.66 13.42
N ARG A 302 23.68 20.40 12.13
CA ARG A 302 22.76 21.15 11.27
C ARG A 302 21.30 20.87 11.61
N ALA A 303 20.98 19.71 12.18
CA ALA A 303 19.64 19.37 12.61
C ALA A 303 19.37 19.92 14.02
N THR A 304 18.30 20.68 14.18
CA THR A 304 17.82 21.14 15.49
C THR A 304 16.37 20.69 15.66
N LEU A 305 16.09 19.87 16.67
CA LEU A 305 14.72 19.45 16.99
C LEU A 305 13.91 20.69 17.37
N VAL A 306 12.81 20.94 16.67
CA VAL A 306 11.94 22.12 16.90
C VAL A 306 10.51 21.74 17.28
N TYR A 307 10.10 20.50 17.01
CA TYR A 307 8.79 19.99 17.39
C TYR A 307 8.80 18.48 17.50
N GLN A 308 8.07 17.96 18.49
CA GLN A 308 7.88 16.55 18.71
C GLN A 308 6.44 16.32 19.19
N ILE A 309 5.79 15.29 18.65
CA ILE A 309 4.47 14.86 19.08
C ILE A 309 4.37 13.33 19.05
N GLY A 310 3.54 12.77 19.93
CA GLY A 310 3.39 11.33 20.10
C GLY A 310 4.43 10.78 21.07
N SER A 311 3.95 10.04 22.07
CA SER A 311 4.78 9.50 23.16
C SER A 311 5.13 8.03 23.01
N ASN A 312 4.56 7.35 22.02
CA ASN A 312 4.68 5.91 21.81
C ASN A 312 5.24 5.63 20.41
N ASP A 313 6.06 4.58 20.29
CA ASP A 313 6.71 4.08 19.06
C ASP A 313 5.78 3.92 17.84
N ALA A 314 4.46 3.96 18.02
CA ALA A 314 3.47 3.80 16.96
C ALA A 314 3.04 5.11 16.27
N ALA A 315 3.25 6.28 16.90
CA ALA A 315 2.67 7.56 16.45
C ALA A 315 3.58 8.77 16.69
N GLN A 316 4.88 8.54 16.93
CA GLN A 316 5.85 9.60 17.16
C GLN A 316 6.17 10.30 15.84
N VAL A 317 6.23 11.62 15.89
CA VAL A 317 6.71 12.48 14.80
C VAL A 317 7.68 13.48 15.40
N GLU A 318 8.87 13.56 14.81
CA GLU A 318 9.92 14.53 15.18
C GLU A 318 10.22 15.42 13.98
N VAL A 319 10.26 16.73 14.22
CA VAL A 319 10.53 17.75 13.21
C VAL A 319 11.83 18.45 13.56
N TYR A 320 12.79 18.36 12.65
CA TYR A 320 14.08 19.00 12.74
C TYR A 320 14.14 20.17 11.76
N ARG A 321 14.51 21.35 12.26
CA ARG A 321 14.95 22.46 11.40
C ARG A 321 16.36 22.15 10.94
N TRP A 322 16.60 22.25 9.63
CA TRP A 322 17.90 22.02 9.03
C TRP A 322 18.58 23.34 8.69
N ASP A 323 19.76 23.56 9.27
CA ASP A 323 20.56 24.76 9.05
C ASP A 323 21.75 24.44 8.13
N ALA A 324 21.58 24.68 6.83
CA ALA A 324 22.60 24.41 5.83
C ALA A 324 23.88 25.27 6.01
N GLN A 325 23.83 26.36 6.80
CA GLN A 325 24.98 27.24 7.01
C GLN A 325 25.90 26.75 8.14
N LYS A 326 25.43 25.86 9.01
CA LYS A 326 26.28 25.24 10.03
C LYS A 326 27.22 24.22 9.39
N LEU A 327 28.48 24.22 9.84
CA LEU A 327 29.43 23.18 9.50
C LEU A 327 28.97 21.85 10.10
N SER A 328 28.95 20.80 9.27
CA SER A 328 28.63 19.44 9.73
C SER A 328 29.67 18.99 10.76
N THR A 329 29.25 18.83 12.00
CA THR A 329 30.05 18.20 13.06
C THR A 329 29.22 17.09 13.70
N PRO A 330 29.83 15.95 14.04
CA PRO A 330 29.11 14.89 14.75
C PRO A 330 28.55 15.45 16.05
N SER A 331 27.23 15.44 16.22
CA SER A 331 26.61 15.84 17.48
C SER A 331 26.79 14.70 18.48
N HIS A 332 27.46 14.97 19.61
CA HIS A 332 27.39 14.05 20.75
C HIS A 332 25.93 13.94 21.19
N SER A 333 25.46 12.70 21.32
CA SER A 333 24.10 12.33 21.73
C SER A 333 23.60 13.26 22.83
N GLN A 334 22.57 14.07 22.52
CA GLN A 334 21.78 14.67 23.58
C GLN A 334 21.08 13.54 24.30
N ASP A 335 21.48 13.30 25.54
CA ASP A 335 20.88 12.33 26.44
C ASP A 335 19.37 12.63 26.53
N LYS A 336 18.51 11.78 25.93
CA LYS A 336 17.04 11.92 25.96
C LYS A 336 16.47 11.59 27.36
N GLY A 337 17.15 12.01 28.42
CA GLY A 337 16.97 11.54 29.79
C GLY A 337 17.06 12.63 30.86
N SER A 338 16.32 13.74 30.76
CA SER A 338 16.01 14.53 31.96
C SER A 338 14.81 15.48 31.90
N GLU A 339 14.25 15.84 30.74
CA GLU A 339 13.09 16.76 30.69
C GLU A 339 11.79 16.03 30.31
N ARG A 340 11.26 15.25 31.25
CA ARG A 340 9.81 14.94 31.31
C ARG A 340 9.16 15.91 32.29
N ASP A 341 9.16 17.20 31.97
CA ASP A 341 8.34 18.15 32.71
C ASP A 341 6.94 18.27 32.10
N THR A 342 5.99 17.93 32.95
CA THR A 342 4.55 17.97 32.77
C THR A 342 4.07 19.37 32.39
N HIS A 343 3.62 19.54 31.15
CA HIS A 343 2.60 20.55 30.85
C HIS A 343 1.22 19.90 30.84
N MET A 344 0.56 19.96 32.01
CA MET A 344 -0.90 19.84 32.08
C MET A 344 -1.52 21.01 31.31
N LEU A 345 -2.41 20.70 30.38
CA LEU A 345 -3.39 21.65 29.87
C LEU A 345 -4.52 21.80 30.90
N PRO A 346 -5.01 23.03 31.17
CA PRO A 346 -6.13 23.23 32.08
C PRO A 346 -7.44 22.75 31.45
N SER A 347 -8.28 22.24 32.36
CA SER A 347 -9.63 21.67 32.24
C SER A 347 -10.63 22.44 31.38
#